data_AF-Q0VG49-F1
#
_entry.id   AF-Q0VG49-F1
#
_cell.length_a   1.000
_cell.length_b   1.000
_cell.length_c   1.000
_cell.angle_alpha   90.00
_cell.angle_beta   90.00
_cell.angle_gamma   90.00
#
_symmetry.space_group_name_H-M   'P 1'
#
loop_
_entity.id
_entity.type
_entity.pdbx_description
1 polymer ?
#
loop_
_entity_poly.entity_id
_entity_poly.type
_entity_poly.pdbx_seq_one_letter_code
_entity_poly.pdbx_strand_id
1 'polypeptide(L)'
;MEALRRAHEATLRLLLCRPWASGAASRPKPRASEVLTQHLLQRRLPHWTSFCVPYSAVHNDQFGLSHFNWPVLGANYHVLRTGCFPFIKYHCSKAPWQDLAPQDRFFTALKVINLGIPTLLYGLGSWLFARVTETVHTSYGPITIYFLNKEDEGAMY
;
A
#
# COMPACT_ATOMS: atom_id res chain seq x y z
N MET A 1 1.03 10.81 16.69
CA MET A 1 0.89 10.22 15.33
C MET A 1 1.11 11.23 14.21
N GLU A 2 0.50 12.41 14.24
CA GLU A 2 0.66 13.40 13.16
C GLU A 2 2.10 13.88 12.95
N ALA A 3 2.84 14.16 14.05
CA ALA A 3 4.24 14.56 13.95
C ALA A 3 5.09 13.50 13.22
N LEU A 4 4.86 12.21 13.54
CA LEU A 4 5.52 11.08 12.88
C LEU A 4 5.11 10.98 11.40
N ARG A 5 3.82 11.20 11.08
CA ARG A 5 3.33 11.24 9.70
C ARG A 5 4.03 12.36 8.90
N ARG A 6 4.09 13.57 9.44
CA ARG A 6 4.75 14.72 8.80
C ARG A 6 6.25 14.49 8.62
N ALA A 7 6.92 13.93 9.63
CA ALA A 7 8.33 13.55 9.53
C ALA A 7 8.56 12.51 8.44
N HIS A 8 7.72 11.47 8.37
CA HIS A 8 7.76 10.45 7.32
C HIS A 8 7.53 11.06 5.92
N GLU A 9 6.53 11.92 5.77
CA GLU A 9 6.29 12.64 4.51
C GLU A 9 7.47 13.52 4.09
N ALA A 10 8.11 14.22 5.04
CA ALA A 10 9.30 15.02 4.78
C ALA A 10 10.48 14.15 4.33
N THR A 11 10.73 13.03 5.01
CA THR A 11 11.78 12.06 4.63
C THR A 11 11.50 11.46 3.25
N LEU A 12 10.26 11.07 2.96
CA LEU A 12 9.89 10.57 1.63
C LEU A 12 10.12 11.63 0.54
N ARG A 13 9.77 12.90 0.80
CA ARG A 13 10.07 13.99 -0.12
C ARG A 13 11.57 14.09 -0.37
N LEU A 14 12.39 14.13 0.69
CA LEU A 14 13.85 14.19 0.55
C LEU A 14 14.43 13.01 -0.26
N LEU A 15 13.97 11.78 0.00
CA LEU A 15 14.47 10.57 -0.67
C LEU A 15 13.97 10.41 -2.10
N LEU A 16 12.76 10.90 -2.41
CA LEU A 16 12.12 10.78 -3.73
C LEU A 16 12.35 12.01 -4.62
N CYS A 17 12.78 13.14 -4.05
CA CYS A 17 13.19 14.34 -4.77
C CYS A 17 14.44 14.03 -5.59
N ARG A 18 14.25 13.51 -6.80
CA ARG A 18 15.24 13.61 -7.86
C ARG A 18 15.36 15.09 -8.25
N PRO A 19 16.57 15.70 -8.24
CA PRO A 19 16.76 17.10 -8.65
C PRO A 19 16.33 17.40 -10.10
N TRP A 20 16.06 16.37 -10.92
CA TRP A 20 15.78 16.50 -12.34
C TRP A 20 14.29 16.66 -12.71
N ALA A 21 13.37 16.62 -11.74
CA ALA A 21 11.94 16.68 -12.02
C ALA A 21 11.34 18.09 -11.86
N SER A 22 12.07 19.16 -12.21
CA SER A 22 11.57 20.54 -12.14
C SER A 22 10.38 20.82 -13.08
N GLY A 23 10.10 19.92 -14.04
CA GLY A 23 8.93 20.00 -14.94
C GLY A 23 7.76 19.11 -14.53
N ALA A 24 7.95 18.16 -13.62
CA ALA A 24 6.85 17.38 -13.05
C ALA A 24 6.20 18.18 -11.92
N ALA A 25 5.64 19.34 -12.28
CA ALA A 25 4.69 20.07 -11.46
C ALA A 25 3.80 19.04 -10.78
N SER A 26 3.78 19.06 -9.45
CA SER A 26 3.26 18.01 -8.59
C SER A 26 1.86 17.58 -9.02
N ARG A 27 1.78 16.61 -9.96
CA ARG A 27 0.51 16.15 -10.46
C ARG A 27 -0.24 15.63 -9.24
N PRO A 28 -1.49 16.06 -9.02
CA PRO A 28 -2.26 15.59 -7.88
C PRO A 28 -2.24 14.06 -7.89
N LYS A 29 -1.88 13.47 -6.75
CA LYS A 29 -1.71 12.02 -6.60
C LYS A 29 -2.96 11.45 -5.94
N PRO A 30 -3.44 10.28 -6.38
CA PRO A 30 -4.54 9.61 -5.71
C PRO A 30 -4.15 9.23 -4.28
N ARG A 31 -5.17 9.04 -3.44
CA ARG A 31 -4.95 8.45 -2.11
C ARG A 31 -4.57 6.98 -2.26
N ALA A 32 -3.76 6.47 -1.34
CA ALA A 32 -3.43 5.05 -1.32
C ALA A 32 -4.68 4.19 -1.10
N SER A 33 -5.63 4.70 -0.30
CA SER A 33 -6.97 4.10 -0.16
C SER A 33 -7.76 4.03 -1.47
N GLU A 34 -7.66 5.05 -2.33
CA GLU A 34 -8.33 5.06 -3.63
C GLU A 34 -7.75 3.98 -4.53
N VAL A 35 -6.41 3.87 -4.61
CA VAL A 35 -5.74 2.81 -5.38
C VAL A 35 -6.15 1.43 -4.86
N LEU A 36 -6.20 1.23 -3.54
CA LEU A 36 -6.68 -0.01 -2.93
C LEU A 36 -8.11 -0.35 -3.37
N THR A 37 -9.04 0.59 -3.24
CA THR A 37 -10.44 0.39 -3.63
C THR A 37 -10.57 0.11 -5.13
N GLN A 38 -9.92 0.89 -5.98
CA GLN A 38 -9.99 0.72 -7.43
C GLN A 38 -9.38 -0.60 -7.88
N HIS A 39 -8.25 -1.02 -7.28
CA HIS A 39 -7.67 -2.35 -7.54
C HIS A 39 -8.67 -3.47 -7.24
N LEU A 40 -9.27 -3.45 -6.05
CA LEU A 40 -10.24 -4.47 -5.63
C LEU A 40 -11.48 -4.50 -6.54
N LEU A 41 -11.96 -3.33 -6.98
CA LEU A 41 -13.07 -3.23 -7.93
C LEU A 41 -12.71 -3.75 -9.32
N GLN A 42 -11.55 -3.34 -9.86
CA GLN A 42 -11.07 -3.79 -11.18
C GLN A 42 -10.88 -5.30 -11.25
N ARG A 43 -10.43 -5.92 -10.16
CA ARG A 43 -10.26 -7.37 -10.03
C ARG A 43 -11.57 -8.11 -9.71
N ARG A 44 -12.72 -7.42 -9.77
CA ARG A 44 -14.06 -7.96 -9.49
C ARG A 44 -14.18 -8.58 -8.09
N LEU A 45 -13.64 -7.88 -7.10
CA LEU A 45 -13.64 -8.29 -5.69
C LEU A 45 -13.03 -9.69 -5.50
N PRO A 46 -11.72 -9.88 -5.74
CA PRO A 46 -11.06 -11.18 -5.67
C PRO A 46 -11.12 -11.76 -4.25
N HIS A 47 -10.94 -13.07 -4.09
CA HIS A 47 -10.91 -13.68 -2.75
C HIS A 47 -9.71 -13.15 -1.95
N TRP A 48 -8.55 -13.05 -2.59
CA TRP A 48 -7.37 -12.41 -2.04
C TRP A 48 -6.56 -11.70 -3.12
N THR A 49 -5.69 -10.76 -2.75
CA THR A 49 -4.72 -10.14 -3.66
C THR A 49 -3.55 -9.52 -2.89
N SER A 50 -2.37 -9.40 -3.51
CA SER A 50 -1.15 -8.93 -2.86
C SER A 50 -0.28 -8.07 -3.76
N PHE A 51 -0.25 -6.76 -3.54
CA PHE A 51 0.38 -5.80 -4.44
C PHE A 51 1.15 -4.69 -3.70
N CYS A 52 2.07 -4.05 -4.41
CA CYS A 52 2.90 -2.94 -3.96
C CYS A 52 2.54 -1.69 -4.74
N VAL A 53 2.38 -0.57 -4.04
CA VAL A 53 2.12 0.75 -4.61
C VAL A 53 3.33 1.64 -4.35
N PRO A 54 3.94 2.29 -5.36
CA PRO A 54 5.07 3.18 -5.12
C PRO A 54 4.67 4.38 -4.25
N TYR A 55 5.50 4.72 -3.25
CA TYR A 55 5.30 5.96 -2.49
C TYR A 55 5.31 7.21 -3.37
N SER A 56 6.07 7.18 -4.46
CA SER A 56 6.12 8.28 -5.43
C SER A 56 4.80 8.50 -6.17
N ALA A 57 3.90 7.52 -6.19
CA ALA A 57 2.68 7.54 -6.99
C ALA A 57 1.41 7.93 -6.22
N VAL A 58 1.42 7.91 -4.88
CA VAL A 58 0.21 8.10 -4.06
C VAL A 58 0.44 9.02 -2.86
N HIS A 59 -0.65 9.61 -2.35
CA HIS A 59 -0.70 10.18 -1.01
C HIS A 59 -0.98 9.07 0.01
N ASN A 60 -0.09 8.90 0.98
CA ASN A 60 -0.20 7.85 2.00
C ASN A 60 -1.18 8.22 3.12
N ASP A 61 -2.47 8.27 2.80
CA ASP A 61 -3.55 8.61 3.73
C ASP A 61 -3.81 7.52 4.79
N GLN A 62 -3.39 6.28 4.54
CA GLN A 62 -3.48 5.16 5.48
C GLN A 62 -2.23 5.01 6.37
N PHE A 63 -1.40 6.05 6.49
CA PHE A 63 -0.21 6.01 7.34
C PHE A 63 -0.56 5.63 8.80
N GLY A 64 0.25 4.76 9.39
CA GLY A 64 0.03 4.24 10.75
C GLY A 64 -0.83 2.98 10.82
N LEU A 65 -1.63 2.68 9.80
CA LEU A 65 -2.45 1.47 9.77
C LEU A 65 -1.63 0.25 9.29
N SER A 66 -1.70 -0.84 10.04
CA SER A 66 -1.01 -2.10 9.79
C SER A 66 -1.97 -3.24 9.50
N HIS A 67 -3.11 -3.30 10.20
CA HIS A 67 -4.14 -4.29 9.96
C HIS A 67 -5.54 -3.71 10.19
N PHE A 68 -6.40 -3.72 9.17
CA PHE A 68 -7.70 -3.05 9.26
C PHE A 68 -8.73 -3.64 8.30
N ASN A 69 -10.00 -3.35 8.57
CA ASN A 69 -11.10 -3.69 7.68
C ASN A 69 -11.21 -2.65 6.56
N TRP A 70 -11.45 -3.13 5.35
CA TRP A 70 -11.68 -2.30 4.18
C TRP A 70 -12.94 -2.76 3.44
N PRO A 71 -14.10 -2.13 3.70
CA PRO A 71 -15.34 -2.45 3.01
C PRO A 71 -15.33 -1.88 1.59
N VAL A 72 -15.66 -2.71 0.59
CA VAL A 72 -15.75 -2.34 -0.83
C VAL A 72 -16.95 -3.05 -1.45
N LEU A 73 -17.95 -2.27 -1.89
CA LEU A 73 -19.12 -2.74 -2.64
C LEU A 73 -19.79 -4.00 -2.06
N GLY A 74 -20.06 -4.00 -0.76
CA GLY A 74 -20.71 -5.11 -0.05
C GLY A 74 -19.78 -6.25 0.38
N ALA A 75 -18.53 -6.29 -0.09
CA ALA A 75 -17.49 -7.16 0.46
C ALA A 75 -16.68 -6.43 1.54
N ASN A 76 -16.14 -7.19 2.49
CA ASN A 76 -15.15 -6.67 3.44
C ASN A 76 -13.81 -7.39 3.24
N TYR A 77 -12.73 -6.62 3.29
CA TYR A 77 -11.37 -7.13 3.23
C TYR A 77 -10.66 -6.89 4.55
N HIS A 78 -10.00 -7.92 5.05
CA HIS A 78 -8.95 -7.75 6.04
C HIS A 78 -7.68 -7.38 5.29
N VAL A 79 -7.16 -6.18 5.58
CA VAL A 79 -5.99 -5.63 4.90
C VAL A 79 -4.80 -5.72 5.84
N LEU A 80 -3.77 -6.45 5.45
CA LEU A 80 -2.43 -6.35 6.04
C LEU A 80 -1.61 -5.36 5.21
N ARG A 81 -1.22 -4.26 5.84
CA ARG A 81 -0.53 -3.13 5.20
C ARG A 81 0.83 -2.92 5.84
N THR A 82 1.84 -2.67 5.01
CA THR A 82 3.11 -2.17 5.51
C THR A 82 3.73 -1.15 4.58
N GLY A 83 4.30 -0.09 5.17
CA GLY A 83 5.19 0.81 4.45
C GLY A 83 6.56 0.15 4.33
N CYS A 84 7.00 -0.15 3.12
CA CYS A 84 8.26 -0.82 2.82
C CYS A 84 8.97 -0.11 1.68
N PHE A 85 9.73 0.95 2.02
CA PHE A 85 10.31 1.85 1.02
C PHE A 85 11.09 1.08 -0.07
N PRO A 86 10.84 1.35 -1.38
CA PRO A 86 10.11 2.50 -1.93
C PRO A 86 8.59 2.30 -2.14
N PHE A 87 7.99 1.24 -1.59
CA PHE A 87 6.59 0.89 -1.77
C PHE A 87 5.74 0.92 -0.50
N ILE A 88 4.43 0.90 -0.68
CA ILE A 88 3.45 0.49 0.31
C ILE A 88 2.92 -0.87 -0.14
N LYS A 89 3.11 -1.91 0.66
CA LYS A 89 2.59 -3.25 0.40
C LYS A 89 1.19 -3.41 0.99
N TYR A 90 0.32 -4.01 0.21
CA TYR A 90 -0.99 -4.50 0.60
C TYR A 90 -1.08 -6.00 0.40
N HIS A 91 -1.66 -6.68 1.37
CA HIS A 91 -2.23 -8.01 1.22
C HIS A 91 -3.67 -7.94 1.72
N CYS A 92 -4.61 -8.31 0.86
CA CYS A 92 -6.03 -8.15 1.10
C CYS A 92 -6.69 -9.50 0.97
N SER A 93 -7.46 -9.90 1.99
CA SER A 93 -8.22 -11.15 1.97
C SER A 93 -9.66 -10.88 2.34
N LYS A 94 -10.59 -11.40 1.55
CA LYS A 94 -12.02 -11.22 1.77
C LYS A 94 -12.41 -11.98 3.03
N ALA A 95 -13.02 -11.29 3.98
CA ALA A 95 -13.42 -11.86 5.25
C ALA A 95 -14.55 -11.02 5.88
N PRO A 96 -15.43 -11.63 6.71
CA PRO A 96 -16.41 -10.89 7.48
C PRO A 96 -15.75 -9.80 8.33
N TRP A 97 -16.47 -8.72 8.61
CA TRP A 97 -15.96 -7.67 9.48
C TRP A 97 -15.59 -8.24 10.87
N GLN A 98 -14.44 -7.84 11.39
CA GLN A 98 -13.95 -8.23 12.73
C GLN A 98 -13.25 -7.07 13.40
N ASP A 99 -13.18 -7.04 14.74
CA ASP A 99 -12.30 -6.09 15.40
C ASP A 99 -10.83 -6.50 15.21
N LEU A 100 -10.10 -5.74 14.39
CA LEU A 100 -8.69 -5.97 14.08
C LEU A 100 -7.75 -5.04 14.86
N ALA A 101 -8.29 -4.21 15.77
CA ALA A 101 -7.49 -3.23 16.52
C ALA A 101 -6.38 -3.88 17.39
N PRO A 102 -6.60 -5.04 18.05
CA PRO A 102 -5.52 -5.71 18.78
C PRO A 102 -4.34 -6.11 17.88
N GLN A 103 -4.64 -6.70 16.71
CA GLN A 103 -3.63 -7.12 15.75
C GLN A 103 -2.93 -5.91 15.10
N ASP A 104 -3.67 -4.84 14.80
CA ASP A 104 -3.11 -3.59 14.29
C ASP A 104 -2.06 -3.00 15.25
N ARG A 105 -2.41 -2.92 16.54
CA ARG A 105 -1.50 -2.47 17.60
C ARG A 105 -0.29 -3.38 17.72
N PHE A 106 -0.49 -4.70 17.66
CA PHE A 106 0.60 -5.68 17.72
C PHE A 106 1.60 -5.48 16.57
N PHE A 107 1.13 -5.43 15.32
CA PHE A 107 2.00 -5.20 14.16
C PHE A 107 2.68 -3.83 14.20
N THR A 108 1.98 -2.81 14.70
CA THR A 108 2.56 -1.48 14.89
C THR A 108 3.67 -1.50 15.95
N ALA A 109 3.46 -2.17 17.08
CA ALA A 109 4.47 -2.36 18.12
C ALA A 109 5.70 -3.10 17.58
N LEU A 110 5.50 -4.19 16.80
CA LEU A 110 6.61 -4.91 16.17
C LEU A 110 7.45 -4.01 15.25
N LYS A 111 6.81 -3.16 14.44
CA LYS A 111 7.51 -2.21 13.56
C LYS A 111 8.33 -1.22 14.37
N VAL A 112 7.80 -0.73 15.49
CA VAL A 112 8.50 0.22 16.38
C VAL A 112 9.70 -0.46 17.05
N ILE A 113 9.51 -1.64 17.65
CA ILE A 113 10.57 -2.40 18.33
C ILE A 113 11.73 -2.69 17.39
N ASN A 114 11.43 -3.06 16.14
CA ASN A 114 12.43 -3.38 15.13
C ASN A 114 12.90 -2.16 14.32
N LEU A 115 12.54 -0.94 14.73
CA LEU A 115 12.90 0.32 14.07
C LEU A 115 12.58 0.35 12.56
N GLY A 116 11.57 -0.42 12.13
CA GLY A 116 11.20 -0.57 10.72
C GLY A 116 12.22 -1.30 9.83
N ILE A 117 13.33 -1.81 10.36
CA ILE A 117 14.40 -2.45 9.57
C ILE A 117 13.85 -3.63 8.73
N PRO A 118 13.05 -4.57 9.27
CA PRO A 118 12.48 -5.65 8.48
C PRO A 118 11.59 -5.15 7.34
N THR A 119 10.83 -4.07 7.57
CA THR A 119 9.96 -3.50 6.54
C THR A 119 10.75 -2.83 5.43
N LEU A 120 11.89 -2.21 5.75
CA LEU A 120 12.79 -1.65 4.74
C LEU A 120 13.43 -2.76 3.90
N LEU A 121 13.93 -3.83 4.52
CA LEU A 121 14.49 -4.98 3.81
C LEU A 121 13.46 -5.63 2.87
N TYR A 122 12.22 -5.76 3.33
CA TYR A 122 11.12 -6.25 2.49
C TYR A 122 10.84 -5.33 1.30
N GLY A 123 10.96 -4.01 1.48
CA GLY A 123 10.83 -3.02 0.42
C GLY A 123 11.92 -3.14 -0.64
N LEU A 124 13.17 -3.31 -0.21
CA LEU A 124 14.30 -3.57 -1.11
C LEU A 124 14.13 -4.88 -1.87
N GLY A 125 13.75 -5.97 -1.20
CA GLY A 125 13.44 -7.23 -1.86
C GLY A 125 12.31 -7.08 -2.90
N SER A 126 11.24 -6.39 -2.52
CA SER A 126 10.13 -6.08 -3.43
C SER A 126 10.59 -5.31 -4.66
N TRP A 127 11.50 -4.35 -4.49
CA TRP A 127 12.05 -3.58 -5.60
C TRP A 127 12.86 -4.42 -6.58
N LEU A 128 13.62 -5.40 -6.09
CA LEU A 128 14.44 -6.27 -6.92
C LEU A 128 13.60 -7.34 -7.66
N PHE A 129 12.51 -7.81 -7.06
CA PHE A 129 11.79 -9.00 -7.53
C PHE A 129 10.40 -8.73 -8.13
N ALA A 130 9.75 -7.61 -7.84
CA ALA A 130 8.40 -7.34 -8.35
C ALA A 130 8.44 -6.94 -9.84
N ARG A 131 8.28 -7.93 -10.71
CA ARG A 131 8.31 -7.75 -12.18
C ARG A 131 6.93 -7.65 -12.81
N VAL A 132 5.94 -8.30 -12.21
CA VAL A 132 4.57 -8.28 -12.73
C VAL A 132 3.92 -6.97 -12.30
N THR A 133 3.34 -6.27 -13.27
CA THR A 133 2.67 -4.99 -13.03
C THR A 133 1.23 -5.01 -13.51
N GLU A 134 0.42 -4.14 -12.93
CA GLU A 134 -0.94 -3.88 -13.40
C GLU A 134 -1.22 -2.39 -13.31
N THR A 135 -2.10 -1.90 -14.19
CA THR A 135 -2.56 -0.51 -14.17
C THR A 135 -3.87 -0.42 -13.42
N VAL A 136 -3.88 0.38 -12.35
CA VAL A 136 -5.07 0.76 -11.61
C VAL A 136 -5.50 2.15 -12.06
N HIS A 137 -6.74 2.27 -12.53
CA HIS A 137 -7.33 3.53 -12.94
C HIS A 137 -7.86 4.26 -11.72
N THR A 138 -7.40 5.50 -11.54
CA THR A 138 -7.82 6.38 -10.44
C THR A 138 -8.40 7.66 -11.02
N SER A 139 -9.08 8.45 -10.19
CA SER A 139 -9.59 9.77 -10.58
C SER A 139 -8.48 10.75 -11.03
N TYR A 140 -7.23 10.46 -10.68
CA TYR A 140 -6.05 11.26 -11.02
C TYR A 140 -5.28 10.73 -12.24
N GLY A 141 -5.72 9.60 -12.80
CA GLY A 141 -5.10 8.91 -13.91
C GLY A 141 -4.66 7.48 -13.55
N PRO A 142 -4.09 6.75 -14.53
CA PRO A 142 -3.58 5.40 -14.31
C PRO A 142 -2.35 5.40 -13.38
N ILE A 143 -2.30 4.46 -12.45
CA ILE A 143 -1.18 4.18 -11.56
C ILE A 143 -0.72 2.74 -11.75
N THR A 144 0.58 2.53 -11.85
CA THR A 144 1.17 1.18 -11.91
C THR A 144 1.36 0.62 -10.51
N ILE A 145 0.78 -0.55 -10.27
CA ILE A 145 1.04 -1.39 -9.08
C ILE A 145 1.89 -2.59 -9.46
N TYR A 146 2.57 -3.16 -8.47
CA TYR A 146 3.57 -4.21 -8.66
C TYR A 146 3.22 -5.45 -7.83
N PHE A 147 3.40 -6.64 -8.38
CA PHE A 147 3.15 -7.90 -7.70
C PHE A 147 4.47 -8.65 -7.50
N LEU A 148 4.68 -9.11 -6.27
CA LEU A 148 5.71 -10.12 -5.98
C LEU A 148 5.15 -11.52 -6.22
N ASN A 149 3.90 -11.72 -5.79
CA ASN A 149 3.13 -12.93 -6.03
C ASN A 149 1.74 -12.48 -6.49
N LYS A 150 1.46 -12.60 -7.78
CA LYS A 150 0.16 -12.24 -8.34
C LYS A 150 -0.76 -13.45 -8.23
N GLU A 151 -1.96 -13.24 -7.73
CA GLU A 151 -2.95 -14.29 -7.65
C GLU A 151 -3.41 -14.74 -9.05
N ASP A 152 -3.71 -16.03 -9.20
CA ASP A 152 -4.45 -16.53 -10.36
C ASP A 152 -5.89 -16.01 -10.29
N GLU A 153 -6.46 -15.64 -11.43
CA GLU A 153 -7.82 -15.07 -11.46
C GLU A 153 -8.85 -16.10 -10.99
N GLY A 154 -9.60 -15.76 -9.94
CA GLY A 154 -10.59 -16.66 -9.34
C GLY A 154 -10.02 -17.64 -8.31
N ALA A 155 -8.73 -17.59 -8.01
CA ALA A 155 -8.15 -18.40 -6.94
C ALA A 155 -8.77 -18.05 -5.58
N MET A 156 -9.12 -19.10 -4.82
CA MET A 156 -9.67 -18.99 -3.47
C MET A 156 -8.58 -19.02 -2.39
N TYR A 157 -7.37 -19.45 -2.74
CA TYR A 157 -6.21 -19.57 -1.86
C TYR A 157 -4.92 -19.25 -2.60
#